data_AF-A0A7S2VSR3-F1
#
_entry.id   AF-A0A7S2VSR3-F1
#
_cell.length_a   1.000
_cell.length_b   1.000
_cell.length_c   1.000
_cell.angle_alpha   90.00
_cell.angle_beta   90.00
_cell.angle_gamma   90.00
#
_symmetry.space_group_name_H-M   'P 1'
#
loop_
_entity.id
_entity.type
_entity.pdbx_description
1 polymer ?
#
loop_
_entity_poly.entity_id
_entity_poly.type
_entity_poly.pdbx_seq_one_letter_code
_entity_poly.pdbx_strand_id
1 'polypeptide(L)'
;LPPGLDQPALLNELNASGFAGLYDFVSMPSCFRSLENKGYAFINFVSEEAARRFQGSWHGDRRFVGGAVDLPLNLSPARVQGLAANMRKWSRMCRVRNVKLRPFIQDDNNA
;
A
#
# COMPACT_ATOMS: atom_id res chain seq x y z
N LEU A 1 9.45 3.63 3.17
CA LEU A 1 8.73 4.72 2.48
C LEU A 1 9.11 6.03 3.14
N PRO A 2 9.33 7.12 2.39
CA PRO A 2 9.67 8.40 2.99
C PRO A 2 8.48 8.94 3.78
N PRO A 3 8.67 9.54 4.97
CA PRO A 3 7.58 9.87 5.90
C PRO A 3 6.54 10.86 5.33
N GLY A 4 6.92 11.68 4.35
CA GLY A 4 6.02 12.59 3.64
C GLY A 4 5.26 11.97 2.46
N LEU A 5 5.41 10.67 2.18
CA LEU A 5 4.63 10.00 1.14
C LEU A 5 3.19 9.77 1.62
N ASP A 6 2.22 10.20 0.83
CA ASP A 6 0.81 9.96 1.10
C ASP A 6 0.29 8.72 0.37
N GLN A 7 -0.76 8.10 0.91
CA GLN A 7 -1.47 6.98 0.27
C GLN A 7 -1.89 7.28 -1.18
N PRO A 8 -2.51 8.43 -1.54
CA PRO A 8 -2.81 8.77 -2.93
C PRO A 8 -1.58 8.86 -3.84
N ALA A 9 -0.45 9.36 -3.33
CA ALA A 9 0.79 9.40 -4.12
C ALA A 9 1.30 7.97 -4.42
N LEU A 10 1.22 7.06 -3.44
CA LEU A 10 1.53 5.64 -3.65
C LEU A 10 0.60 5.01 -4.69
N LEU A 11 -0.72 5.29 -4.64
CA LEU A 11 -1.70 4.81 -5.62
C LEU A 11 -1.39 5.32 -7.03
N ASN A 12 -1.02 6.60 -7.16
CA ASN A 12 -0.67 7.18 -8.45
C ASN A 12 0.57 6.50 -9.06
N GLU A 13 1.59 6.21 -8.25
CA GLU A 13 2.79 5.49 -8.70
C GLU A 13 2.48 4.04 -9.09
N LEU A 14 1.59 3.36 -8.35
CA LEU A 14 1.11 2.02 -8.72
C LEU A 14 0.43 2.04 -10.08
N ASN A 15 -0.45 3.03 -10.31
CA ASN A 15 -1.15 3.22 -11.57
C ASN A 15 -0.18 3.53 -12.72
N ALA A 16 0.74 4.48 -12.51
CA ALA A 16 1.77 4.86 -13.50
C ALA A 16 2.69 3.69 -13.86
N SER A 17 2.88 2.75 -12.95
CA SER A 17 3.68 1.54 -13.16
C SER A 17 2.93 0.41 -13.86
N GLY A 18 1.67 0.63 -14.25
CA GLY A 18 0.84 -0.35 -14.94
C GLY A 18 0.18 -1.38 -14.01
N PHE A 19 0.07 -1.08 -12.71
CA PHE A 19 -0.65 -1.92 -11.74
C PHE A 19 -2.07 -1.41 -11.46
N ALA A 20 -2.55 -0.43 -12.22
CA ALA A 20 -3.91 0.08 -12.11
C ALA A 20 -4.92 -1.07 -12.26
N GLY A 21 -5.83 -1.22 -11.30
CA GLY A 21 -6.84 -2.27 -11.29
C GLY A 21 -6.31 -3.67 -10.92
N LEU A 22 -5.01 -3.85 -10.65
CA LEU A 22 -4.44 -5.13 -10.24
C LEU A 22 -4.37 -5.30 -8.71
N TYR A 23 -4.90 -4.35 -7.94
CA TYR A 23 -4.92 -4.40 -6.48
C TYR A 23 -6.29 -4.02 -5.93
N ASP A 24 -6.76 -4.76 -4.94
CA ASP A 24 -8.07 -4.55 -4.33
C ASP A 24 -7.98 -3.84 -2.97
N PHE A 25 -6.81 -3.82 -2.34
CA PHE A 25 -6.65 -3.24 -1.01
C PHE A 25 -5.29 -2.57 -0.83
N VAL A 26 -5.26 -1.34 -0.35
CA VAL A 26 -4.02 -0.62 -0.01
C VAL A 26 -4.16 0.04 1.35
N SER A 27 -3.38 -0.41 2.33
CA SER A 27 -3.34 0.16 3.67
C SER A 27 -1.98 0.80 3.95
N MET A 28 -1.99 2.10 4.20
CA MET A 28 -0.78 2.85 4.57
C MET A 28 -0.99 3.46 5.95
N PRO A 29 -0.51 2.81 7.03
CA PRO A 29 -0.67 3.34 8.36
C PRO A 29 0.21 4.59 8.54
N SER A 30 -0.44 5.69 8.90
CA SER A 30 0.23 6.95 9.26
C SER A 30 0.04 7.30 10.73
N CYS A 31 0.96 8.12 11.24
CA CYS A 31 0.92 8.65 12.59
C CYS A 31 -0.21 9.69 12.71
N PHE A 32 -1.11 9.51 13.68
CA PHE A 32 -2.22 10.44 13.92
C PHE A 32 -1.80 11.87 14.22
N ARG A 33 -0.61 12.04 14.83
CA ARG A 33 -0.12 13.32 15.34
C ARG A 33 0.62 14.12 14.26
N SER A 34 1.44 13.46 13.47
CA SER A 34 2.24 14.10 12.42
C SER A 34 1.68 13.93 11.01
N LEU A 35 0.68 13.05 10.82
CA LEU A 35 0.16 12.59 9.52
C LEU A 35 1.18 11.88 8.61
N GLU A 36 2.44 11.85 9.01
CA GLU A 36 3.50 11.11 8.35
C GLU A 36 3.25 9.60 8.36
N ASN A 37 3.59 8.93 7.26
CA ASN A 37 3.49 7.47 7.22
C ASN A 37 4.53 6.80 8.11
N LYS A 38 4.25 5.56 8.52
CA LYS A 38 5.15 4.77 9.37
C LYS A 38 6.31 4.12 8.61
N GLY A 39 6.53 4.48 7.35
CA GLY A 39 7.59 3.93 6.51
C GLY A 39 7.25 2.62 5.80
N TYR A 40 6.03 2.09 5.94
CA TYR A 40 5.58 0.87 5.27
C TYR A 40 4.12 0.97 4.83
N ALA A 41 3.74 0.17 3.85
CA ALA A 41 2.36 0.02 3.36
C ALA A 41 2.08 -1.46 3.07
N PHE A 42 0.81 -1.84 3.13
CA PHE A 42 0.31 -3.14 2.73
C PHE A 42 -0.53 -2.99 1.47
N ILE A 43 -0.27 -3.83 0.48
CA ILE A 43 -1.00 -3.86 -0.78
C ILE A 43 -1.47 -5.30 -0.98
N ASN A 44 -2.77 -5.49 -1.25
CA ASN A 44 -3.33 -6.75 -1.69
C ASN A 44 -3.52 -6.67 -3.20
N PHE A 45 -2.88 -7.59 -3.91
CA PHE A 45 -3.07 -7.76 -5.35
C PHE A 45 -4.17 -8.78 -5.60
N VAL A 46 -4.92 -8.59 -6.69
CA VAL A 46 -6.00 -9.50 -7.10
C VAL A 46 -5.47 -10.86 -7.58
N SER A 47 -4.23 -10.88 -8.09
CA SER A 47 -3.56 -12.08 -8.62
C SER A 47 -2.14 -12.23 -8.09
N GLU A 48 -1.72 -13.47 -7.84
CA GLU A 48 -0.34 -13.80 -7.46
C GLU A 48 0.68 -13.34 -8.51
N GLU A 49 0.32 -13.44 -9.79
CA GLU A 49 1.18 -13.01 -10.91
C GLU A 49 1.45 -11.51 -10.86
N ALA A 50 0.43 -10.70 -10.57
CA ALA A 50 0.58 -9.25 -10.39
C ALA A 50 1.48 -8.93 -9.20
N ALA A 51 1.30 -9.62 -8.08
CA ALA A 51 2.16 -9.46 -6.90
C ALA A 51 3.64 -9.82 -7.19
N ARG A 52 3.90 -10.92 -7.90
CA ARG A 52 5.26 -11.32 -8.31
C ARG A 52 5.88 -10.31 -9.27
N ARG A 53 5.11 -9.82 -10.24
CA ARG A 53 5.57 -8.80 -11.19
C ARG A 53 5.89 -7.49 -10.48
N PHE A 54 5.05 -7.08 -9.53
CA PHE A 54 5.28 -5.92 -8.69
C PHE A 54 6.54 -6.07 -7.87
N GLN A 55 6.70 -7.21 -7.19
CA GLN A 55 7.92 -7.50 -6.44
C GLN A 55 9.15 -7.45 -7.34
N GLY A 56 9.15 -8.08 -8.52
CA GLY A 56 10.29 -8.05 -9.43
C GLY A 56 10.63 -6.66 -9.98
N SER A 57 9.64 -5.78 -10.15
CA SER A 57 9.84 -4.45 -10.73
C SER A 57 10.18 -3.37 -9.71
N TRP A 58 9.64 -3.47 -8.49
CA TRP A 58 9.79 -2.43 -7.47
C TRP A 58 10.74 -2.83 -6.34
N HIS A 59 11.05 -4.12 -6.15
CA HIS A 59 11.93 -4.55 -5.07
C HIS A 59 13.35 -4.08 -5.35
N GLY A 60 13.95 -3.40 -4.38
CA GLY A 60 15.29 -2.81 -4.52
C GLY A 60 15.31 -1.51 -5.32
N ASP A 61 14.15 -1.05 -5.83
CA ASP A 61 14.10 0.14 -6.68
C ASP A 61 14.01 1.42 -5.84
N ARG A 62 14.59 2.50 -6.37
CA ARG A 62 14.62 3.82 -5.75
C ARG A 62 13.62 4.74 -6.45
N ARG A 63 12.32 4.48 -6.28
CA ARG A 63 11.28 5.30 -6.95
C ARG A 63 10.99 6.63 -6.29
N PHE A 64 11.16 6.71 -4.97
CA PHE A 64 10.88 7.92 -4.21
C PHE A 64 12.15 8.76 -3.95
N VAL A 65 12.96 8.95 -5.00
CA VAL A 65 14.17 9.78 -4.97
C VAL A 65 13.77 11.23 -4.73
N GLY A 66 14.32 11.86 -3.69
CA GLY A 66 13.98 13.23 -3.28
C GLY A 66 13.18 13.36 -1.99
N GLY A 67 12.79 12.24 -1.36
CA GLY A 67 12.31 12.25 0.03
C GLY A 67 13.46 12.33 1.05
N ALA A 68 13.14 12.59 2.33
CA ALA A 68 14.11 12.67 3.43
C ALA A 68 14.95 11.38 3.65
N VAL A 69 14.60 10.27 2.98
CA VAL A 69 15.30 8.99 3.05
C VAL A 69 15.51 8.42 1.64
N ASP A 70 16.77 8.32 1.22
CA ASP A 70 17.20 7.59 0.02
C ASP A 70 17.36 6.10 0.37
N LEU A 71 16.24 5.40 0.53
CA LEU A 71 16.25 3.97 0.81
C LEU A 71 15.54 3.20 -0.31
N PRO A 72 16.15 2.09 -0.80
CA PRO A 72 15.49 1.22 -1.76
C PRO A 72 14.22 0.63 -1.16
N LEU A 73 13.22 0.38 -2.00
CA LEU A 73 11.98 -0.23 -1.57
C LEU A 73 12.20 -1.70 -1.21
N ASN A 74 11.92 -2.05 0.05
CA ASN A 74 11.91 -3.43 0.49
C ASN A 74 10.49 -3.99 0.41
N LEU A 75 10.27 -4.83 -0.60
CA LEU A 75 9.03 -5.57 -0.78
C LEU A 75 9.19 -7.01 -0.31
N SER A 76 8.32 -7.40 0.61
CA SER A 76 8.25 -8.77 1.11
C SER A 76 6.81 -9.26 1.10
N PRO A 77 6.56 -10.56 0.86
CA PRO A 77 5.23 -11.11 0.95
C PRO A 77 4.69 -10.91 2.37
N ALA A 78 3.48 -10.37 2.48
CA ALA A 78 2.85 -10.18 3.77
C ALA A 78 2.62 -11.54 4.45
N ARG A 79 2.82 -11.62 5.77
CA ARG A 79 2.50 -12.83 6.54
C ARG A 79 1.01 -13.18 6.54
N VAL A 80 0.17 -12.20 6.23
CA VAL A 80 -1.28 -12.34 6.08
C VAL A 80 -1.59 -12.17 4.61
N GLN A 81 -2.17 -13.20 4.01
CA GLN A 81 -2.50 -13.27 2.58
C GLN A 81 -4.02 -13.31 2.41
N GLY A 82 -4.51 -12.60 1.39
CA GLY A 82 -5.93 -12.53 1.04
C GLY A 82 -6.70 -11.42 1.74
N LEU A 83 -7.64 -10.82 0.99
CA LEU A 83 -8.46 -9.70 1.40
C LEU A 83 -9.23 -9.95 2.71
N ALA A 84 -9.88 -11.12 2.85
CA ALA A 84 -10.63 -11.46 4.06
C ALA A 84 -9.76 -11.56 5.33
N ALA A 85 -8.51 -11.98 5.19
CA ALA A 85 -7.57 -12.05 6.30
C ALA A 85 -7.00 -10.64 6.64
N ASN A 86 -6.71 -9.84 5.61
CA ASN A 86 -6.33 -8.44 5.76
C ASN A 86 -7.45 -7.61 6.43
N MET A 87 -8.70 -7.80 6.00
CA MET A 87 -9.87 -7.18 6.62
C MET A 87 -10.07 -7.63 8.07
N ARG A 88 -9.83 -8.90 8.42
CA ARG A 88 -9.89 -9.35 9.83
C ARG A 88 -8.79 -8.76 10.70
N LYS A 89 -7.60 -8.53 10.14
CA LYS A 89 -6.54 -7.82 10.85
C LYS A 89 -6.88 -6.34 11.00
N TRP A 90 -7.46 -5.75 9.95
CA TRP A 90 -7.98 -4.38 9.97
C TRP A 90 -9.20 -4.20 10.87
N SER A 91 -10.05 -5.22 11.07
CA SER A 91 -11.26 -5.09 11.89
C SER A 91 -10.94 -4.81 13.36
N ARG A 92 -9.78 -5.26 13.84
CA ARG A 92 -9.21 -4.86 15.14
C ARG A 92 -8.69 -3.42 15.15
N MET A 93 -8.29 -2.89 13.99
CA MET A 93 -7.85 -1.52 13.76
C MET A 93 -9.02 -0.55 13.47
N CYS A 94 -10.26 -1.02 13.23
CA CYS A 94 -11.46 -0.20 12.92
C CYS A 94 -11.84 0.87 13.97
N ARG A 95 -11.11 0.97 15.09
CA ARG A 95 -11.22 2.09 16.05
C ARG A 95 -10.60 3.39 15.53
N VAL A 96 -9.90 3.35 14.39
CA VAL A 96 -9.32 4.52 13.74
C VAL A 96 -10.41 5.37 13.09
N ARG A 97 -10.79 6.47 13.75
CA ARG A 97 -11.79 7.44 13.27
C ARG A 97 -11.35 8.23 12.03
N ASN A 98 -10.06 8.33 11.76
CA ASN A 98 -9.53 9.18 10.70
C ASN A 98 -9.66 8.50 9.33
N VAL A 99 -10.48 9.08 8.45
CA VAL A 99 -10.75 8.59 7.09
C VAL A 99 -9.47 8.48 6.25
N LYS A 100 -8.50 9.39 6.46
CA LYS A 100 -7.21 9.37 5.74
C LYS A 100 -6.31 8.18 6.07
N LEU A 101 -6.63 7.46 7.14
CA LEU A 101 -5.92 6.26 7.55
C LEU A 101 -6.67 4.98 7.15
N ARG A 102 -7.83 5.11 6.51
CA ARG A 102 -8.58 3.95 6.04
C ARG A 102 -7.84 3.33 4.86
N PRO A 103 -7.83 2.00 4.76
CA PRO A 103 -7.34 1.36 3.56
C PRO A 103 -8.19 1.80 2.37
N PHE A 104 -7.52 2.01 1.25
CA PHE A 104 -8.18 2.02 -0.04
C PHE A 104 -8.69 0.61 -0.30
N ILE A 105 -9.96 0.50 -0.69
CA ILE A 105 -10.58 -0.75 -1.09
C ILE A 105 -11.13 -0.48 -2.48
N GLN A 106 -10.65 -1.23 -3.47
CA GLN A 106 -11.25 -1.24 -4.79
C GLN A 106 -12.50 -2.12 -4.68
N ASP A 107 -13.67 -1.49 -4.72
CA ASP A 107 -14.94 -2.22 -4.75
C ASP A 107 -15.12 -2.77 -6.17
N ASP A 108 -15.28 -4.08 -6.29
CA ASP A 108 -15.50 -4.79 -7.57
C ASP A 108 -16.91 -4.54 -8.15
N ASN A 109 -17.59 -3.45 -7.78
CA ASN A 109 -18.90 -3.05 -8.32
C ASN A 109 -18.76 -2.12 -9.52
N ASN A 110 -18.02 -2.53 -10.54
CA ASN A 110 -18.30 -2.02 -11.88
C ASN A 110 -18.41 -3.18 -12.86
N ALA A 111 -19.66 -3.53 -13.10
CA ALA A 111 -20.16 -4.40 -14.17
C ALA A 111 -19.60 -4.04 -15.56
#